data_AF-A0AAD9KN20-F1
#
_entry.id   AF-A0AAD9KN20-F1
#
_cell.length_a   1.000
_cell.length_b   1.000
_cell.length_c   1.000
_cell.angle_alpha   90.00
_cell.angle_beta   90.00
_cell.angle_gamma   90.00
#
_symmetry.space_group_name_H-M   'P 1'
#
loop_
_entity.id
_entity.type
_entity.pdbx_description
1 polymer ?
#
loop_
_entity_poly.entity_id
_entity_poly.type
_entity_poly.pdbx_seq_one_letter_code
_entity_poly.pdbx_strand_id
1 'polypeptide(L)'
;MSHGGNSKNGNADGSDVHQTTPNDCDPEARKTQGRSVCGRVKAFFAPLDPVTGVDGGWAWMCLLGCTLMHFLVGGYERSYGLIYLQLQRRFTSSATMAAWVGGTCTAIRFAGSPITTSLSSYYSARVVVFIGGVIIGGASIANSFATSVVYMLISYGIVAGTGGSLVYSPGLVVIGQRFDKRRGLATGVATAGAGSGAFAFPPLMHYLFSEYGFVTGMLVLGVLMFGNCISGLLYRPAPGQSRQKQQTQSHQDTSPNGTENLQLSDIQPKPEVDSSPAQTKPEVDSSPEAVDEKPKKNWKQIFITIQKSLGFPMWKKPVFVLFALSQGLGLMSYPTVLMLLPALVTEHGVSDVKAALLLSLIAIVNTICCVVSGFIFSIPFVRRHAPIFFTLATLMTALATFTWSFTTSFGYMVADAVFFGVFSGVVIAQRTNVLCHLLGVVKLSSSLGMTVFVQGLGMFAGPIAAGALRDYTGTYVMSYIFLGSCMSLSALLLLITVILRARNRQSFTINS
;
A
#
# COMPACT_ATOMS: atom_id res chain seq x y z
N MET A 1 -43.69 88.64 -34.59
CA MET A 1 -43.12 87.29 -34.31
C MET A 1 -42.76 87.27 -32.82
N SER A 2 -43.77 87.18 -31.94
CA SER A 2 -44.41 85.93 -31.46
C SER A 2 -43.60 85.30 -30.31
N HIS A 3 -43.67 85.87 -29.10
CA HIS A 3 -44.59 85.50 -28.00
C HIS A 3 -44.10 84.28 -27.18
N GLY A 4 -44.12 84.26 -25.83
CA GLY A 4 -44.40 85.32 -24.85
C GLY A 4 -44.91 84.80 -23.50
N GLY A 5 -44.64 85.49 -22.38
CA GLY A 5 -45.13 85.18 -21.02
C GLY A 5 -44.04 84.65 -20.06
N ASN A 6 -43.98 84.97 -18.75
CA ASN A 6 -44.97 84.97 -17.62
C ASN A 6 -45.32 83.55 -17.09
N SER A 7 -45.56 83.31 -15.78
CA SER A 7 -45.27 84.04 -14.51
C SER A 7 -45.70 83.20 -13.28
N LYS A 8 -45.50 83.74 -12.06
CA LYS A 8 -46.21 83.51 -10.77
C LYS A 8 -45.88 82.33 -9.85
N ASN A 9 -46.14 82.60 -8.56
CA ASN A 9 -46.08 81.72 -7.39
C ASN A 9 -47.41 80.99 -7.14
N GLY A 10 -47.34 79.92 -6.33
CA GLY A 10 -48.46 79.35 -5.57
C GLY A 10 -48.19 77.89 -5.18
N ASN A 11 -48.69 77.28 -4.09
CA ASN A 11 -49.07 77.63 -2.70
C ASN A 11 -50.01 76.50 -2.23
N ALA A 12 -49.93 76.09 -0.94
CA ALA A 12 -50.87 75.24 -0.20
C ALA A 12 -51.08 73.74 -0.60
N ASP A 13 -50.69 72.86 0.33
CA ASP A 13 -51.55 71.91 1.08
C ASP A 13 -52.21 70.67 0.40
N GLY A 14 -52.49 69.62 1.20
CA GLY A 14 -53.54 68.62 0.92
C GLY A 14 -53.17 67.15 0.66
N SER A 15 -53.29 66.32 1.72
CA SER A 15 -53.82 64.92 1.73
C SER A 15 -53.10 63.73 1.04
N ASP A 16 -53.44 62.53 1.55
CA ASP A 16 -52.87 61.20 1.29
C ASP A 16 -53.13 60.55 -0.10
N VAL A 17 -52.28 59.58 -0.49
CA VAL A 17 -52.61 58.13 -0.64
C VAL A 17 -51.43 57.35 -1.28
N HIS A 18 -51.31 56.04 -1.00
CA HIS A 18 -50.30 55.13 -1.56
C HIS A 18 -50.21 55.14 -3.11
N GLN A 19 -49.01 55.01 -3.69
CA GLN A 19 -48.50 53.72 -4.23
C GLN A 19 -47.10 53.77 -4.90
N THR A 20 -46.32 52.71 -4.65
CA THR A 20 -45.32 52.04 -5.53
C THR A 20 -44.09 52.76 -6.15
N THR A 21 -42.91 52.26 -5.77
CA THR A 21 -41.76 51.89 -6.65
C THR A 21 -40.76 53.03 -7.07
N PRO A 22 -39.53 52.74 -7.60
CA PRO A 22 -38.37 52.75 -6.69
C PRO A 22 -37.02 53.17 -7.34
N ASN A 23 -36.49 54.37 -7.07
CA ASN A 23 -35.17 54.77 -7.60
C ASN A 23 -34.26 55.51 -6.60
N ASP A 24 -33.01 55.65 -7.00
CA ASP A 24 -31.95 56.50 -6.41
C ASP A 24 -31.46 56.12 -5.00
N CYS A 25 -30.84 54.94 -4.92
CA CYS A 25 -29.90 54.62 -3.85
C CYS A 25 -28.50 55.18 -4.16
N ASP A 26 -28.03 56.13 -3.34
CA ASP A 26 -26.65 56.65 -3.34
C ASP A 26 -25.62 55.51 -3.06
N PRO A 27 -24.57 55.30 -3.88
CA PRO A 27 -23.76 54.07 -3.81
C PRO A 27 -22.76 53.96 -2.64
N GLU A 28 -22.46 55.03 -1.91
CA GLU A 28 -21.30 55.06 -1.00
C GLU A 28 -21.60 54.52 0.42
N ALA A 29 -22.84 54.57 0.89
CA ALA A 29 -23.22 54.28 2.28
C ALA A 29 -23.25 52.78 2.68
N ARG A 30 -22.69 51.86 1.88
CA ARG A 30 -22.84 50.39 2.10
C ARG A 30 -21.57 49.52 1.97
N LYS A 31 -20.37 50.09 2.10
CA LYS A 31 -19.09 49.35 1.93
C LYS A 31 -18.54 48.60 3.16
N THR A 32 -19.08 48.80 4.37
CA THR A 32 -18.44 48.35 5.64
C THR A 32 -19.06 47.14 6.36
N GLN A 33 -20.20 46.59 5.92
CA GLN A 33 -20.86 45.47 6.63
C GLN A 33 -21.24 44.22 5.80
N GLY A 34 -20.84 44.13 4.52
CA GLY A 34 -21.18 43.00 3.64
C GLY A 34 -20.14 41.88 3.50
N ARG A 35 -18.94 41.99 4.09
CA ARG A 35 -17.75 41.26 3.61
C ARG A 35 -17.42 39.92 4.29
N SER A 36 -18.13 39.52 5.35
CA SER A 36 -17.70 38.44 6.27
C SER A 36 -18.25 37.03 6.01
N VAL A 37 -19.27 36.88 5.15
CA VAL A 37 -19.97 35.59 4.91
C VAL A 37 -19.71 35.03 3.51
N CYS A 38 -20.04 35.76 2.43
CA CYS A 38 -19.91 35.25 1.05
C CYS A 38 -18.46 34.86 0.69
N GLY A 39 -17.46 35.62 1.15
CA GLY A 39 -16.05 35.26 0.98
C GLY A 39 -15.66 33.95 1.68
N ARG A 40 -16.30 33.62 2.81
CA ARG A 40 -16.05 32.40 3.59
C ARG A 40 -16.60 31.15 2.87
N VAL A 41 -17.75 31.27 2.21
CA VAL A 41 -18.32 30.19 1.37
C VAL A 41 -17.48 29.99 0.10
N LYS A 42 -17.03 31.08 -0.55
CA LYS A 42 -16.13 30.95 -1.72
C LYS A 42 -14.77 30.33 -1.36
N ALA A 43 -14.25 30.57 -0.15
CA ALA A 43 -13.05 29.88 0.34
C ALA A 43 -13.27 28.37 0.61
N PHE A 44 -14.51 27.94 0.88
CA PHE A 44 -14.86 26.53 1.10
C PHE A 44 -14.97 25.71 -0.21
N PHE A 45 -15.24 26.39 -1.33
CA PHE A 45 -15.32 25.79 -2.67
C PHE A 45 -14.16 26.20 -3.59
N ALA A 46 -13.14 26.90 -3.07
CA ALA A 46 -11.90 27.09 -3.80
C ALA A 46 -11.24 25.72 -4.02
N PRO A 47 -10.77 25.39 -5.25
CA PRO A 47 -9.99 24.19 -5.45
C PRO A 47 -8.72 24.28 -4.60
N LEU A 48 -8.45 23.25 -3.79
CA LEU A 48 -7.25 23.16 -2.96
C LEU A 48 -6.01 23.44 -3.83
N ASP A 49 -5.19 24.41 -3.40
CA ASP A 49 -3.95 24.76 -4.11
C ASP A 49 -3.12 23.51 -4.40
N PRO A 50 -2.67 23.30 -5.66
CA PRO A 50 -2.02 22.07 -6.05
C PRO A 50 -0.75 21.86 -5.23
N VAL A 51 -0.73 20.79 -4.42
CA VAL A 51 0.37 20.45 -3.51
C VAL A 51 1.70 20.52 -4.27
N THR A 52 2.56 21.46 -3.87
CA THR A 52 3.69 21.88 -4.68
C THR A 52 4.70 20.74 -4.83
N GLY A 53 4.80 20.21 -6.05
CA GLY A 53 5.61 19.02 -6.37
C GLY A 53 4.87 17.68 -6.37
N VAL A 54 3.58 17.66 -6.73
CA VAL A 54 2.93 16.49 -7.38
C VAL A 54 3.35 16.44 -8.86
N ASP A 55 3.66 15.25 -9.37
CA ASP A 55 4.21 14.93 -10.72
C ASP A 55 5.53 15.67 -11.11
N GLY A 56 6.00 16.65 -10.32
CA GLY A 56 7.18 17.47 -10.57
C GLY A 56 8.52 16.79 -10.25
N GLY A 57 9.64 17.49 -10.49
CA GLY A 57 11.00 16.91 -10.49
C GLY A 57 11.36 16.01 -9.31
N TRP A 58 11.10 16.42 -8.06
CA TRP A 58 11.43 15.58 -6.89
C TRP A 58 10.53 14.34 -6.75
N ALA A 59 9.35 14.29 -7.38
CA ALA A 59 8.55 13.06 -7.43
C ALA A 59 9.34 11.92 -8.11
N TRP A 60 10.15 12.23 -9.13
CA TRP A 60 11.03 11.27 -9.80
C TRP A 60 12.20 10.81 -8.93
N MET A 61 12.70 11.67 -8.03
CA MET A 61 13.69 11.25 -7.02
C MET A 61 13.07 10.32 -5.96
N CYS A 62 11.83 10.56 -5.55
CA CYS A 62 11.07 9.61 -4.73
C CYS A 62 10.81 8.29 -5.48
N LEU A 63 10.53 8.34 -6.79
CA LEU A 63 10.37 7.16 -7.63
C LEU A 63 11.67 6.33 -7.72
N LEU A 64 12.82 6.98 -7.91
CA LEU A 64 14.12 6.32 -7.89
C LEU A 64 14.35 5.62 -6.54
N GLY A 65 14.08 6.30 -5.42
CA GLY A 65 14.19 5.71 -4.08
C GLY A 65 13.28 4.50 -3.88
N CYS A 66 12.03 4.57 -4.37
CA CYS A 66 11.09 3.45 -4.29
C CYS A 66 11.48 2.28 -5.21
N THR A 67 12.05 2.56 -6.38
CA THR A 67 12.55 1.56 -7.32
C THR A 67 13.79 0.84 -6.76
N LEU A 68 14.74 1.58 -6.19
CA LEU A 68 15.92 1.04 -5.50
C LEU A 68 15.51 0.17 -4.30
N MET A 69 14.52 0.61 -3.52
CA MET A 69 13.97 -0.14 -2.40
C MET A 69 13.39 -1.48 -2.86
N HIS A 70 12.56 -1.47 -3.91
CA HIS A 70 11.99 -2.68 -4.49
C HIS A 70 13.07 -3.60 -5.10
N PHE A 71 14.12 -3.03 -5.71
CA PHE A 71 15.26 -3.78 -6.23
C PHE A 71 16.02 -4.54 -5.13
N LEU A 72 16.41 -3.83 -4.05
CA LEU A 72 17.17 -4.42 -2.96
C LEU A 72 16.35 -5.49 -2.22
N VAL A 73 15.20 -5.13 -1.65
CA VAL A 73 14.41 -6.07 -0.84
C VAL A 73 13.76 -7.15 -1.69
N GLY A 74 13.22 -6.80 -2.86
CA GLY A 74 12.56 -7.76 -3.75
C GLY A 74 13.53 -8.75 -4.42
N GLY A 75 14.77 -8.33 -4.68
CA GLY A 75 15.82 -9.23 -5.13
C GLY A 75 16.34 -10.15 -4.03
N TYR A 76 16.68 -9.58 -2.87
CA TYR A 76 17.17 -10.31 -1.71
C TYR A 76 16.18 -11.39 -1.24
N GLU A 77 14.90 -11.03 -1.09
CA GLU A 77 13.85 -11.94 -0.64
C GLU A 77 13.53 -13.06 -1.63
N ARG A 78 13.42 -12.78 -2.93
CA ARG A 78 13.16 -13.84 -3.94
C ARG A 78 14.36 -14.76 -4.16
N SER A 79 15.56 -14.34 -3.75
CA SER A 79 16.78 -15.14 -3.78
C SER A 79 16.98 -15.97 -2.50
N TYR A 80 16.07 -15.87 -1.51
CA TYR A 80 16.17 -16.58 -0.23
C TYR A 80 16.31 -18.10 -0.39
N GLY A 81 15.86 -18.72 -1.49
CA GLY A 81 16.08 -20.14 -1.75
C GLY A 81 17.56 -20.57 -1.77
N LEU A 82 18.49 -19.65 -2.07
CA LEU A 82 19.93 -19.90 -1.98
C LEU A 82 20.41 -19.86 -0.51
N ILE A 83 19.86 -18.96 0.32
CA ILE A 83 20.13 -18.91 1.77
C ILE A 83 19.53 -20.14 2.46
N TYR A 84 18.33 -20.58 2.05
CA TYR A 84 17.65 -21.80 2.49
C TYR A 84 18.52 -23.05 2.26
N LEU A 85 19.08 -23.19 1.05
CA LEU A 85 19.99 -24.28 0.71
C LEU A 85 21.30 -24.23 1.52
N GLN A 86 21.85 -23.04 1.75
CA GLN A 86 23.04 -22.87 2.60
C GLN A 86 22.77 -23.15 4.08
N LEU A 87 21.59 -22.82 4.60
CA LEU A 87 21.16 -23.17 5.97
C LEU A 87 21.20 -24.68 6.20
N GLN A 88 20.59 -25.46 5.28
CA GLN A 88 20.59 -26.92 5.34
C GLN A 88 22.02 -27.50 5.31
N ARG A 89 22.85 -27.05 4.36
CA ARG A 89 24.23 -27.54 4.19
C ARG A 89 25.17 -27.13 5.34
N ARG A 90 25.06 -25.90 5.87
CA ARG A 90 25.97 -25.35 6.88
C ARG A 90 25.64 -25.78 8.30
N PHE A 91 24.36 -25.87 8.65
CA PHE A 91 23.92 -26.16 10.03
C PHE A 91 23.24 -27.53 10.17
N THR A 92 23.31 -28.37 9.12
CA THR A 92 22.63 -29.70 9.07
C THR A 92 21.16 -29.64 9.49
N SER A 93 20.49 -28.53 9.17
CA SER A 93 19.17 -28.22 9.70
C SER A 93 18.05 -28.84 8.89
N SER A 94 16.98 -29.27 9.57
CA SER A 94 15.75 -29.73 8.93
C SER A 94 15.19 -28.70 7.93
N ALA A 95 14.50 -29.18 6.90
CA ALA A 95 13.88 -28.39 5.87
C ALA A 95 12.79 -27.46 6.42
N THR A 96 12.10 -27.88 7.48
CA THR A 96 11.19 -27.04 8.29
C THR A 96 11.95 -25.89 8.93
N MET A 97 13.05 -26.15 9.66
CA MET A 97 13.81 -25.12 10.37
C MET A 97 14.42 -24.06 9.44
N ALA A 98 14.93 -24.47 8.29
CA ALA A 98 15.39 -23.52 7.26
C ALA A 98 14.21 -22.72 6.63
N ALA A 99 13.00 -23.29 6.59
CA ALA A 99 11.82 -22.63 6.02
C ALA A 99 11.23 -21.58 6.98
N TRP A 100 11.26 -21.84 8.30
CA TRP A 100 10.84 -20.88 9.34
C TRP A 100 11.53 -19.52 9.17
N VAL A 101 12.84 -19.51 8.93
CA VAL A 101 13.63 -18.27 8.80
C VAL A 101 13.09 -17.36 7.68
N GLY A 102 12.80 -17.92 6.51
CA GLY A 102 12.22 -17.18 5.37
C GLY A 102 10.74 -16.84 5.56
N GLY A 103 9.94 -17.81 6.01
CA GLY A 103 8.51 -17.64 6.25
C GLY A 103 8.22 -16.53 7.28
N THR A 104 8.94 -16.51 8.39
CA THR A 104 8.83 -15.46 9.42
C THR A 104 9.20 -14.07 8.87
N CYS A 105 10.27 -13.97 8.08
CA CYS A 105 10.69 -12.70 7.46
C CYS A 105 9.61 -12.11 6.55
N THR A 106 9.10 -12.92 5.61
CA THR A 106 8.07 -12.48 4.64
C THR A 106 6.73 -12.18 5.32
N ALA A 107 6.33 -13.00 6.29
CA ALA A 107 5.11 -12.81 7.07
C ALA A 107 5.13 -11.50 7.87
N ILE A 108 6.19 -11.24 8.65
CA ILE A 108 6.35 -9.99 9.40
C ILE A 108 6.38 -8.79 8.44
N ARG A 109 7.08 -8.91 7.29
CA ARG A 109 7.17 -7.83 6.31
C ARG A 109 5.78 -7.38 5.83
N PHE A 110 4.91 -8.31 5.44
CA PHE A 110 3.56 -8.00 4.96
C PHE A 110 2.56 -7.69 6.08
N ALA A 111 2.53 -8.48 7.16
CA ALA A 111 1.58 -8.31 8.25
C ALA A 111 1.82 -7.01 9.06
N GLY A 112 3.09 -6.56 9.16
CA GLY A 112 3.44 -5.28 9.78
C GLY A 112 3.02 -4.04 8.98
N SER A 113 2.62 -4.20 7.71
CA SER A 113 2.35 -3.08 6.80
C SER A 113 1.34 -2.02 7.32
N PRO A 114 0.22 -2.37 7.99
CA PRO A 114 -0.69 -1.37 8.56
C PRO A 114 -0.04 -0.55 9.69
N ILE A 115 0.85 -1.18 10.47
CA ILE A 115 1.57 -0.56 11.58
C ILE A 115 2.61 0.42 11.03
N THR A 116 3.42 0.00 10.06
CA THR A 116 4.49 0.85 9.49
C THR A 116 3.94 1.97 8.61
N THR A 117 2.81 1.74 7.92
CA THR A 117 2.03 2.79 7.24
C THR A 117 1.52 3.84 8.23
N SER A 118 0.92 3.39 9.35
CA SER A 118 0.48 4.29 10.42
C SER A 118 1.66 5.07 11.00
N LEU A 119 2.77 4.40 11.31
CA LEU A 119 3.98 5.03 11.86
C LEU A 119 4.55 6.11 10.92
N SER A 120 4.61 5.84 9.61
CA SER A 120 5.06 6.82 8.61
C SER A 120 4.17 8.06 8.53
N SER A 121 2.88 7.91 8.85
CA SER A 121 1.91 9.01 8.92
C SER A 121 2.16 9.93 10.12
N TYR A 122 2.76 9.44 11.21
CA TYR A 122 3.17 10.25 12.36
C TYR A 122 4.61 10.78 12.24
N TYR A 123 5.57 9.94 11.82
CA TYR A 123 7.02 10.21 11.91
C TYR A 123 7.69 10.67 10.60
N SER A 124 6.93 10.77 9.49
CA SER A 124 7.42 10.91 8.11
C SER A 124 8.06 9.64 7.53
N ALA A 125 7.73 9.35 6.27
CA ALA A 125 8.23 8.19 5.53
C ALA A 125 9.77 8.16 5.45
N ARG A 126 10.44 9.32 5.33
CA ARG A 126 11.91 9.41 5.33
C ARG A 126 12.54 8.74 6.54
N VAL A 127 12.06 9.08 7.74
CA VAL A 127 12.64 8.62 9.01
C VAL A 127 12.36 7.13 9.21
N VAL A 128 11.12 6.71 8.96
CA VAL A 128 10.70 5.30 9.10
C VAL A 128 11.48 4.38 8.16
N VAL A 129 11.67 4.78 6.90
CA VAL A 129 12.40 3.99 5.89
C VAL A 129 13.90 4.01 6.13
N PHE A 130 14.47 5.13 6.59
CA PHE A 130 15.89 5.19 6.96
C PHE A 130 16.20 4.25 8.13
N ILE A 131 15.39 4.28 9.19
CA ILE A 131 15.51 3.37 10.34
C ILE A 131 15.34 1.90 9.89
N GLY A 132 14.33 1.62 9.07
CA GLY A 132 14.12 0.28 8.51
C GLY A 132 15.32 -0.20 7.66
N GLY A 133 15.96 0.71 6.92
CA GLY A 133 17.18 0.46 6.15
C GLY A 133 18.38 0.09 7.03
N VAL A 134 18.57 0.79 8.15
CA VAL A 134 19.60 0.45 9.14
C VAL A 134 19.33 -0.91 9.78
N ILE A 135 18.06 -1.21 10.09
CA ILE A 135 17.65 -2.49 10.69
C ILE A 135 17.88 -3.66 9.72
N ILE A 136 17.45 -3.55 8.45
CA ILE A 136 17.62 -4.64 7.47
C ILE A 136 19.09 -4.83 7.05
N GLY A 137 19.87 -3.75 6.93
CA GLY A 137 21.31 -3.81 6.70
C GLY A 137 22.06 -4.46 7.85
N GLY A 138 21.84 -3.96 9.08
CA GLY A 138 22.47 -4.47 10.29
C GLY A 138 22.11 -5.93 10.59
N ALA A 139 20.85 -6.32 10.41
CA ALA A 139 20.43 -7.72 10.55
C ALA A 139 21.01 -8.64 9.47
N SER A 140 21.21 -8.13 8.25
CA SER A 140 21.84 -8.89 7.17
C SER A 140 23.33 -9.08 7.39
N ILE A 141 24.03 -8.08 7.95
CA ILE A 141 25.39 -8.24 8.49
C ILE A 141 25.40 -9.23 9.66
N ALA A 142 24.46 -9.15 10.60
CA ALA A 142 24.42 -10.06 11.75
C ALA A 142 24.38 -11.54 11.33
N ASN A 143 23.66 -11.88 10.24
CA ASN A 143 23.60 -13.24 9.69
C ASN A 143 24.97 -13.84 9.35
N SER A 144 26.01 -13.06 9.06
CA SER A 144 27.35 -13.61 8.80
C SER A 144 27.97 -14.25 10.05
N PHE A 145 27.59 -13.78 11.24
CA PHE A 145 28.02 -14.29 12.54
C PHE A 145 27.11 -15.40 13.08
N ALA A 146 26.18 -15.91 12.26
CA ALA A 146 25.23 -16.93 12.69
C ALA A 146 25.93 -18.26 13.04
N THR A 147 25.76 -18.68 14.29
CA THR A 147 26.21 -19.97 14.82
C THR A 147 25.12 -21.05 14.76
N SER A 148 23.87 -20.68 14.50
CA SER A 148 22.74 -21.60 14.41
C SER A 148 21.59 -21.06 13.55
N VAL A 149 20.67 -21.93 13.13
CA VAL A 149 19.45 -21.54 12.44
C VAL A 149 18.50 -20.72 13.33
N VAL A 150 18.51 -20.94 14.65
CA VAL A 150 17.74 -20.13 15.61
C VAL A 150 18.26 -18.69 15.66
N TYR A 151 19.57 -18.48 15.58
CA TYR A 151 20.15 -17.15 15.43
C TYR A 151 19.62 -16.46 14.16
N MET A 152 19.58 -17.15 13.01
CA MET A 152 19.02 -16.61 11.77
C MET A 152 17.50 -16.41 11.81
N LEU A 153 16.76 -17.21 12.56
CA LEU A 153 15.32 -16.99 12.77
C LEU A 153 15.06 -15.67 13.51
N ILE A 154 15.93 -15.31 14.46
CA ILE A 154 15.85 -14.02 15.15
C ILE A 154 16.33 -12.89 14.22
N SER A 155 17.52 -12.99 13.64
CA SER A 155 18.15 -11.93 12.85
C SER A 155 17.52 -11.74 11.46
N TYR A 156 17.53 -12.74 10.58
CA TYR A 156 16.84 -12.69 9.28
C TYR A 156 15.32 -12.73 9.43
N GLY A 157 14.79 -13.65 10.25
CA GLY A 157 13.34 -13.84 10.39
C GLY A 157 12.64 -12.64 11.03
N ILE A 158 12.99 -12.31 12.29
CA ILE A 158 12.28 -11.27 13.04
C ILE A 158 12.82 -9.86 12.76
N VAL A 159 14.13 -9.64 12.89
CA VAL A 159 14.71 -8.29 12.80
C VAL A 159 14.72 -7.77 11.35
N ALA A 160 15.24 -8.54 10.38
CA ALA A 160 15.24 -8.12 8.98
C ALA A 160 13.82 -8.06 8.39
N GLY A 161 12.90 -8.95 8.79
CA GLY A 161 11.48 -8.86 8.45
C GLY A 161 10.81 -7.57 8.94
N THR A 162 11.13 -7.14 10.17
CA THR A 162 10.66 -5.87 10.73
C THR A 162 11.25 -4.68 9.98
N GLY A 163 12.56 -4.68 9.71
CA GLY A 163 13.23 -3.66 8.89
C GLY A 163 12.62 -3.55 7.50
N GLY A 164 12.38 -4.69 6.84
CA GLY A 164 11.70 -4.77 5.55
C GLY A 164 10.28 -4.18 5.57
N SER A 165 9.53 -4.35 6.67
CA SER A 165 8.17 -3.78 6.78
C SER A 165 8.19 -2.25 6.90
N LEU A 166 9.19 -1.71 7.61
CA LEU A 166 9.44 -0.27 7.75
C LEU A 166 9.89 0.38 6.43
N VAL A 167 10.60 -0.38 5.60
CA VAL A 167 11.11 0.06 4.29
C VAL A 167 10.04 -0.02 3.19
N TYR A 168 9.32 -1.15 3.09
CA TYR A 168 8.42 -1.45 1.97
C TYR A 168 7.17 -0.56 1.93
N SER A 169 6.39 -0.55 3.01
CA SER A 169 5.05 0.06 2.98
C SER A 169 5.04 1.58 2.75
N PRO A 170 5.91 2.39 3.40
CA PRO A 170 5.89 3.84 3.21
C PRO A 170 6.31 4.26 1.79
N GLY A 171 7.12 3.47 1.08
CA GLY A 171 7.53 3.78 -0.29
C GLY A 171 6.34 3.87 -1.24
N LEU A 172 5.46 2.87 -1.23
CA LEU A 172 4.24 2.85 -2.05
C LEU A 172 3.28 4.01 -1.69
N VAL A 173 3.21 4.39 -0.40
CA VAL A 173 2.43 5.54 0.06
C VAL A 173 2.99 6.86 -0.48
N VAL A 174 4.32 7.04 -0.48
CA VAL A 174 4.97 8.23 -1.05
C VAL A 174 4.69 8.35 -2.55
N ILE A 175 4.78 7.26 -3.33
CA ILE A 175 4.43 7.30 -4.77
C ILE A 175 2.96 7.67 -4.97
N GLY A 176 2.04 7.08 -4.17
CA GLY A 176 0.62 7.38 -4.21
C GLY A 176 0.22 8.79 -3.75
N GLN A 177 1.14 9.56 -3.14
CA GLN A 177 0.99 10.98 -2.78
C GLN A 177 1.75 11.93 -3.72
N ARG A 178 2.76 11.45 -4.43
CA ARG A 178 3.67 12.27 -5.27
C ARG A 178 3.33 12.27 -6.75
N PHE A 179 2.56 11.31 -7.23
CA PHE A 179 2.09 11.25 -8.62
C PHE A 179 0.58 11.16 -8.67
N ASP A 180 -0.02 11.93 -9.58
CA ASP A 180 -1.45 11.91 -9.86
C ASP A 180 -1.67 11.54 -11.32
N LYS A 181 -1.35 12.45 -12.25
CA LYS A 181 -1.51 12.24 -13.70
C LYS A 181 -0.65 11.08 -14.22
N ARG A 182 0.51 10.83 -13.59
CA ARG A 182 1.43 9.73 -13.97
C ARG A 182 1.46 8.58 -12.96
N ARG A 183 0.49 8.50 -12.04
CA ARG A 183 0.49 7.54 -10.92
C ARG A 183 0.62 6.08 -11.35
N GLY A 184 -0.06 5.68 -12.43
CA GLY A 184 0.04 4.31 -12.97
C GLY A 184 1.46 3.96 -13.44
N LEU A 185 2.08 4.83 -14.24
CA LEU A 185 3.45 4.69 -14.70
C LEU A 185 4.45 4.66 -13.53
N ALA A 186 4.33 5.59 -12.58
CA ALA A 186 5.21 5.64 -11.41
C ALA A 186 5.08 4.39 -10.52
N THR A 187 3.86 3.85 -10.34
CA THR A 187 3.67 2.60 -9.59
C THR A 187 4.31 1.41 -10.33
N GLY A 188 4.20 1.34 -11.66
CA GLY A 188 4.81 0.30 -12.47
C GLY A 188 6.34 0.34 -12.47
N VAL A 189 6.94 1.53 -12.60
CA VAL A 189 8.41 1.70 -12.55
C VAL A 189 8.95 1.31 -11.16
N ALA A 190 8.26 1.72 -10.08
CA ALA A 190 8.65 1.33 -8.73
C ALA A 190 8.68 -0.19 -8.53
N THR A 191 7.63 -0.91 -8.97
CA THR A 191 7.56 -2.37 -8.81
C THR A 191 8.46 -3.14 -9.78
N ALA A 192 8.77 -2.59 -10.96
CA ALA A 192 9.75 -3.15 -11.90
C ALA A 192 11.16 -3.25 -11.30
N GLY A 193 11.49 -2.43 -10.29
CA GLY A 193 12.68 -2.58 -9.47
C GLY A 193 12.80 -3.99 -8.87
N ALA A 194 11.73 -4.54 -8.32
CA ALA A 194 11.73 -5.89 -7.73
C ALA A 194 11.82 -7.01 -8.77
N GLY A 195 11.38 -6.78 -10.00
CA GLY A 195 11.64 -7.68 -11.13
C GLY A 195 13.14 -7.73 -11.45
N SER A 196 13.73 -6.56 -11.65
CA SER A 196 15.16 -6.36 -11.94
C SER A 196 16.06 -6.92 -10.83
N GLY A 197 15.69 -6.70 -9.56
CA GLY A 197 16.40 -7.24 -8.40
C GLY A 197 16.34 -8.76 -8.36
N ALA A 198 15.19 -9.37 -8.62
CA ALA A 198 15.03 -10.82 -8.63
C ALA A 198 15.74 -11.50 -9.82
N PHE A 199 16.07 -10.76 -10.88
CA PHE A 199 16.99 -11.23 -11.91
C PHE A 199 18.46 -11.18 -11.46
N ALA A 200 18.87 -10.07 -10.83
CA ALA A 200 20.28 -9.81 -10.49
C ALA A 200 20.79 -10.50 -9.21
N PHE A 201 19.94 -10.64 -8.18
CA PHE A 201 20.37 -11.18 -6.88
C PHE A 201 20.68 -12.69 -6.87
N PRO A 202 20.00 -13.60 -7.60
CA PRO A 202 20.35 -15.02 -7.57
C PRO A 202 21.79 -15.33 -8.03
N PRO A 203 22.30 -14.85 -9.19
CA PRO A 203 23.68 -15.10 -9.58
C PRO A 203 24.68 -14.36 -8.69
N LEU A 204 24.34 -13.16 -8.19
CA LEU A 204 25.16 -12.42 -7.25
C LEU A 204 25.32 -13.17 -5.92
N MET A 205 24.23 -13.67 -5.32
CA MET A 205 24.27 -14.50 -4.12
C MET A 205 25.05 -15.79 -4.36
N HIS A 206 24.83 -16.46 -5.49
CA HIS A 206 25.53 -17.68 -5.82
C HIS A 206 27.05 -17.46 -5.90
N TYR A 207 27.50 -16.47 -6.68
CA TYR A 207 28.91 -16.09 -6.80
C TYR A 207 29.54 -15.67 -5.45
N LEU A 208 28.81 -14.89 -4.64
CA LEU A 208 29.27 -14.51 -3.31
C LEU A 208 29.43 -15.72 -2.37
N PHE A 209 28.55 -16.72 -2.48
CA PHE A 209 28.61 -17.93 -1.67
C PHE A 209 29.60 -18.99 -2.22
N SER A 210 29.90 -19.01 -3.52
CA SER A 210 30.89 -19.91 -4.12
C SER A 210 32.33 -19.45 -3.88
N GLU A 211 32.64 -18.20 -4.20
CA GLU A 211 34.03 -17.70 -4.19
C GLU A 211 34.47 -17.24 -2.79
N TYR A 212 33.58 -16.56 -2.07
CA TYR A 212 33.91 -15.92 -0.78
C TYR A 212 33.26 -16.60 0.43
N GLY A 213 32.43 -17.63 0.20
CA GLY A 213 31.72 -18.37 1.24
C GLY A 213 30.56 -17.59 1.89
N PHE A 214 29.73 -18.33 2.62
CA PHE A 214 28.49 -17.81 3.22
C PHE A 214 28.69 -16.55 4.10
N VAL A 215 29.71 -16.55 4.97
CA VAL A 215 29.99 -15.46 5.92
C VAL A 215 30.23 -14.14 5.17
N THR A 216 31.18 -14.14 4.23
CA THR A 216 31.54 -12.96 3.42
C THR A 216 30.40 -12.54 2.50
N GLY A 217 29.67 -13.50 1.92
CA GLY A 217 28.50 -13.20 1.11
C GLY A 217 27.41 -12.47 1.90
N MET A 218 27.09 -12.91 3.12
CA MET A 218 26.11 -12.23 3.98
C MET A 218 26.59 -10.84 4.43
N LEU A 219 27.90 -10.64 4.67
CA LEU A 219 28.47 -9.30 4.92
C LEU A 219 28.23 -8.36 3.73
N VAL A 220 28.61 -8.78 2.51
CA VAL A 220 28.44 -7.96 1.29
C VAL A 220 26.97 -7.68 1.01
N LEU A 221 26.09 -8.68 1.14
CA LEU A 221 24.64 -8.50 1.00
C LEU A 221 24.09 -7.54 2.06
N GLY A 222 24.61 -7.58 3.30
CA GLY A 222 24.25 -6.64 4.36
C GLY A 222 24.66 -5.20 4.08
N VAL A 223 25.88 -4.98 3.55
CA VAL A 223 26.32 -3.65 3.07
C VAL A 223 25.42 -3.15 1.95
N LEU A 224 25.06 -4.00 0.98
CA LEU A 224 24.11 -3.65 -0.09
C LEU A 224 22.71 -3.30 0.46
N MET A 225 22.24 -3.98 1.52
CA MET A 225 20.95 -3.69 2.14
C MET A 225 20.88 -2.31 2.83
N PHE A 226 22.01 -1.70 3.24
CA PHE A 226 22.03 -0.31 3.69
C PHE A 226 21.68 0.70 2.58
N GLY A 227 21.67 0.30 1.30
CA GLY A 227 21.14 1.11 0.20
C GLY A 227 19.68 1.56 0.41
N ASN A 228 18.89 0.83 1.21
CA ASN A 228 17.54 1.23 1.61
C ASN A 228 17.52 2.53 2.46
N CYS A 229 18.62 2.89 3.14
CA CYS A 229 18.75 4.19 3.80
C CYS A 229 18.74 5.34 2.78
N ILE A 230 19.36 5.15 1.60
CA ILE A 230 19.36 6.13 0.49
C ILE A 230 17.93 6.33 -0.02
N SER A 231 17.16 5.24 -0.19
CA SER A 231 15.72 5.31 -0.51
C SER A 231 14.93 6.16 0.50
N GLY A 232 15.21 6.01 1.80
CA GLY A 232 14.62 6.84 2.85
C GLY A 232 14.99 8.32 2.73
N LEU A 233 16.27 8.63 2.49
CA LEU A 233 16.75 10.01 2.29
C LEU A 233 16.06 10.68 1.10
N LEU A 234 15.84 9.95 -0.01
CA LEU A 234 15.16 10.46 -1.20
C LEU A 234 13.69 10.86 -0.97
N TYR A 235 13.00 10.27 0.02
CA TYR A 235 11.61 10.61 0.39
C TYR A 235 11.47 11.96 1.13
N ARG A 236 11.90 13.07 0.49
CA ARG A 236 11.79 14.43 1.05
C ARG A 236 10.34 14.74 1.45
N PRO A 237 10.09 15.21 2.69
CA PRO A 237 8.76 15.66 3.12
C PRO A 237 8.19 16.70 2.16
N ALA A 238 6.87 16.65 1.91
CA ALA A 238 6.21 17.64 1.07
C ALA A 238 6.03 18.96 1.84
N PRO A 239 6.44 20.12 1.29
CA PRO A 239 6.16 21.40 1.92
C PRO A 239 4.63 21.61 1.97
N GLY A 240 4.08 21.71 3.17
CA GLY A 240 2.63 21.87 3.40
C GLY A 240 2.00 20.84 4.34
N GLN A 241 2.51 19.59 4.39
CA GLN A 241 1.88 18.51 5.20
C GLN A 241 1.85 18.81 6.71
N SER A 242 2.75 19.64 7.23
CA SER A 242 2.72 20.09 8.63
C SER A 242 1.53 21.01 8.93
N ARG A 243 1.25 21.96 8.02
CA ARG A 243 0.24 23.02 8.20
C ARG A 243 -1.19 22.47 8.06
N GLN A 244 -1.39 21.55 7.11
CA GLN A 244 -2.70 20.95 6.85
C GLN A 244 -3.15 20.03 8.00
N LYS A 245 -2.23 19.29 8.64
CA LYS A 245 -2.52 18.48 9.83
C LYS A 245 -3.05 19.31 11.00
N GLN A 246 -2.43 20.46 11.29
CA GLN A 246 -2.87 21.35 12.37
C GLN A 246 -4.32 21.81 12.15
N GLN A 247 -4.68 22.21 10.92
CA GLN A 247 -6.05 22.62 10.60
C GLN A 247 -7.08 21.48 10.69
N THR A 248 -6.74 20.25 10.27
CA THR A 248 -7.68 19.12 10.37
C THR A 248 -7.90 18.66 11.82
N GLN A 249 -6.88 18.72 12.68
CA GLN A 249 -7.02 18.34 14.09
C GLN A 249 -7.76 19.42 14.90
N SER A 250 -7.46 20.71 14.67
CA SER A 250 -8.11 21.84 15.36
C SER A 250 -9.64 21.89 15.21
N HIS A 251 -10.22 21.22 14.21
CA HIS A 251 -11.66 21.11 13.98
C HIS A 251 -12.30 19.82 14.51
N GLN A 252 -11.52 18.83 14.97
CA GLN A 252 -12.07 17.60 15.57
C GLN A 252 -12.19 17.67 17.10
N ASP A 253 -11.36 18.49 17.75
CA ASP A 253 -11.37 18.64 19.21
C ASP A 253 -12.41 19.66 19.72
N THR A 254 -13.23 20.25 18.85
CA THR A 254 -14.19 21.34 19.16
C THR A 254 -15.67 20.95 19.23
N SER A 255 -16.02 19.67 19.17
CA SER A 255 -17.42 19.21 19.21
C SER A 255 -17.71 18.35 20.44
N PRO A 256 -18.34 18.91 21.49
CA PRO A 256 -18.97 18.13 22.56
C PRO A 256 -20.15 17.29 22.03
N ASN A 257 -20.63 16.35 22.84
CA ASN A 257 -21.85 15.58 22.54
C ASN A 257 -23.10 16.47 22.64
N GLY A 258 -24.01 16.35 21.67
CA GLY A 258 -25.35 16.91 21.71
C GLY A 258 -26.30 16.06 20.86
N THR A 259 -27.36 15.53 21.47
CA THR A 259 -28.39 14.75 20.78
C THR A 259 -29.56 15.68 20.46
N GLU A 260 -29.67 16.16 19.23
CA GLU A 260 -30.82 16.95 18.79
C GLU A 260 -31.82 16.09 18.00
N ASN A 261 -33.02 15.95 18.55
CA ASN A 261 -34.17 15.48 17.79
C ASN A 261 -34.68 16.62 16.90
N LEU A 262 -35.06 16.28 15.66
CA LEU A 262 -35.69 17.23 14.75
C LEU A 262 -37.13 17.53 15.21
N GLN A 263 -37.43 18.81 15.47
CA GLN A 263 -38.78 19.37 15.38
C GLN A 263 -38.71 20.84 14.92
N LEU A 264 -39.81 21.35 14.37
CA LEU A 264 -39.85 22.49 13.46
C LEU A 264 -41.04 23.41 13.77
N SER A 265 -40.77 24.68 14.10
CA SER A 265 -41.75 25.78 14.12
C SER A 265 -41.10 27.16 14.32
N ASP A 266 -41.06 27.94 13.24
CA ASP A 266 -41.49 29.35 13.10
C ASP A 266 -41.26 30.48 14.14
N ILE A 267 -40.71 31.60 13.61
CA ILE A 267 -41.14 33.02 13.75
C ILE A 267 -40.93 33.80 15.09
N GLN A 268 -39.87 34.64 15.09
CA GLN A 268 -39.75 36.05 15.58
C GLN A 268 -40.09 36.42 17.07
N PRO A 269 -39.86 37.68 17.55
CA PRO A 269 -38.59 38.44 17.57
C PRO A 269 -38.19 38.99 18.98
N LYS A 270 -37.13 39.82 19.03
CA LYS A 270 -36.61 40.63 20.17
C LYS A 270 -37.60 41.71 20.67
N PRO A 271 -37.45 42.36 21.85
CA PRO A 271 -36.27 43.07 22.42
C PRO A 271 -35.76 42.42 23.74
N GLU A 272 -35.05 43.00 24.74
CA GLU A 272 -34.36 44.29 25.04
C GLU A 272 -32.82 44.01 25.21
N VAL A 273 -31.89 44.75 25.86
CA VAL A 273 -31.71 46.17 26.33
C VAL A 273 -31.92 46.55 27.82
N ASP A 274 -30.89 46.33 28.66
CA ASP A 274 -30.33 47.26 29.68
C ASP A 274 -29.11 46.61 30.39
N SER A 275 -28.18 47.26 31.10
CA SER A 275 -27.60 48.62 31.05
C SER A 275 -26.14 48.60 31.61
N SER A 276 -25.44 49.74 31.64
CA SER A 276 -24.00 49.90 31.98
C SER A 276 -23.81 50.38 33.46
N PRO A 277 -22.61 50.78 33.99
CA PRO A 277 -21.23 50.80 33.47
C PRO A 277 -20.11 50.36 34.47
N ALA A 278 -18.83 50.65 34.13
CA ALA A 278 -17.65 50.82 35.03
C ALA A 278 -17.07 49.54 35.70
N GLN A 279 -15.77 49.37 35.98
CA GLN A 279 -14.52 50.17 35.83
C GLN A 279 -13.29 49.23 36.08
N THR A 280 -12.00 49.47 35.78
CA THR A 280 -11.25 50.57 35.11
C THR A 280 -10.12 50.01 34.20
N LYS A 281 -8.85 50.06 34.65
CA LYS A 281 -7.51 49.69 34.09
C LYS A 281 -6.52 49.74 35.29
N PRO A 282 -5.26 49.24 35.24
CA PRO A 282 -4.42 48.85 34.08
C PRO A 282 -3.79 47.42 34.28
N GLU A 283 -2.62 46.96 33.80
CA GLU A 283 -1.48 47.56 33.04
C GLU A 283 -0.73 46.55 32.11
N VAL A 284 0.61 46.39 32.28
CA VAL A 284 1.62 45.92 31.32
C VAL A 284 2.24 44.54 31.63
N ASP A 285 2.73 43.89 30.56
CA ASP A 285 3.60 42.71 30.42
C ASP A 285 4.05 41.88 31.64
N SER A 286 3.75 40.58 31.56
CA SER A 286 4.82 39.61 31.27
C SER A 286 4.25 38.37 30.57
N SER A 287 4.56 38.18 29.28
CA SER A 287 4.21 36.94 28.54
C SER A 287 5.39 35.98 28.55
N PRO A 288 5.31 34.80 29.21
CA PRO A 288 6.28 33.73 28.99
C PRO A 288 6.13 33.20 27.57
N GLU A 289 7.24 32.97 26.86
CA GLU A 289 7.20 32.37 25.54
C GLU A 289 6.50 31.00 25.59
N ALA A 290 5.42 30.85 24.81
CA ALA A 290 4.70 29.59 24.72
C ALA A 290 5.54 28.55 23.96
N VAL A 291 6.36 27.80 24.71
CA VAL A 291 7.19 26.71 24.19
C VAL A 291 6.31 25.73 23.40
N ASP A 292 6.59 25.62 22.10
CA ASP A 292 5.79 24.90 21.10
C ASP A 292 5.73 23.39 21.42
N GLU A 293 4.74 22.98 22.22
CA GLU A 293 4.67 21.65 22.80
C GLU A 293 4.29 20.60 21.74
N LYS A 294 5.33 20.00 21.16
CA LYS A 294 5.24 18.93 20.15
C LYS A 294 4.17 17.89 20.56
N PRO A 295 3.14 17.65 19.73
CA PRO A 295 1.90 16.99 20.16
C PRO A 295 2.16 15.62 20.77
N LYS A 296 1.66 15.44 22.00
CA LYS A 296 1.87 14.24 22.83
C LYS A 296 1.38 12.98 22.10
N LYS A 297 2.30 12.02 21.93
CA LYS A 297 2.17 10.87 21.03
C LYS A 297 1.26 9.78 21.61
N ASN A 298 -0.05 9.95 21.46
CA ASN A 298 -1.03 8.99 21.95
C ASN A 298 -1.01 7.67 21.16
N TRP A 299 -0.34 6.64 21.71
CA TRP A 299 -0.35 5.26 21.20
C TRP A 299 -1.77 4.71 20.99
N LYS A 300 -2.74 5.12 21.83
CA LYS A 300 -4.17 4.82 21.65
C LYS A 300 -4.68 5.21 20.25
N GLN A 301 -4.24 6.35 19.71
CA GLN A 301 -4.65 6.83 18.39
C GLN A 301 -4.01 6.02 17.25
N ILE A 302 -2.78 5.53 17.43
CA ILE A 302 -2.14 4.59 16.51
C ILE A 302 -2.93 3.27 16.48
N PHE A 303 -3.28 2.73 17.64
CA PHE A 303 -4.07 1.50 17.76
C PHE A 303 -5.46 1.64 17.11
N ILE A 304 -6.18 2.73 17.39
CA ILE A 304 -7.47 3.04 16.77
C ILE A 304 -7.34 3.16 15.23
N THR A 305 -6.24 3.73 14.73
CA THR A 305 -5.97 3.83 13.28
C THR A 305 -5.76 2.45 12.64
N ILE A 306 -5.02 1.56 13.31
CA ILE A 306 -4.84 0.16 12.87
C ILE A 306 -6.17 -0.60 12.89
N GLN A 307 -6.93 -0.50 13.98
CA GLN A 307 -8.24 -1.15 14.14
C GLN A 307 -9.26 -0.69 13.09
N LYS A 308 -9.30 0.61 12.76
CA LYS A 308 -10.11 1.15 11.66
C LYS A 308 -9.62 0.65 10.29
N SER A 309 -8.31 0.53 10.08
CA SER A 309 -7.72 0.03 8.83
C SER A 309 -8.03 -1.45 8.56
N LEU A 310 -8.16 -2.26 9.61
CA LEU A 310 -8.53 -3.69 9.53
C LEU A 310 -10.01 -3.95 9.17
N GLY A 311 -10.81 -2.90 9.00
CA GLY A 311 -11.94 -2.91 8.05
C GLY A 311 -13.07 -3.92 8.31
N PHE A 312 -13.38 -4.24 9.57
CA PHE A 312 -14.40 -5.22 10.01
C PHE A 312 -15.69 -5.30 9.15
N PRO A 313 -16.32 -4.20 8.67
CA PRO A 313 -17.51 -4.29 7.83
C PRO A 313 -17.33 -5.03 6.49
N MET A 314 -16.10 -5.12 5.96
CA MET A 314 -15.82 -5.81 4.69
C MET A 314 -15.83 -7.33 4.82
N TRP A 315 -15.46 -7.87 5.99
CA TRP A 315 -15.51 -9.31 6.29
C TRP A 315 -16.93 -9.88 6.25
N LYS A 316 -17.97 -9.03 6.37
CA LYS A 316 -19.37 -9.42 6.16
C LYS A 316 -19.73 -9.67 4.68
N LYS A 317 -18.83 -9.46 3.73
CA LYS A 317 -19.08 -9.67 2.29
C LYS A 317 -18.45 -10.99 1.80
N PRO A 318 -19.24 -12.02 1.41
CA PRO A 318 -18.69 -13.32 1.01
C PRO A 318 -17.75 -13.23 -0.20
N VAL A 319 -18.05 -12.37 -1.18
CA VAL A 319 -17.20 -12.10 -2.35
C VAL A 319 -15.82 -11.53 -1.96
N PHE A 320 -15.71 -10.80 -0.84
CA PHE A 320 -14.42 -10.35 -0.34
C PHE A 320 -13.69 -11.46 0.44
N VAL A 321 -14.39 -12.19 1.31
CA VAL A 321 -13.79 -13.25 2.13
C VAL A 321 -13.21 -14.36 1.25
N LEU A 322 -13.95 -14.83 0.24
CA LEU A 322 -13.48 -15.86 -0.70
C LEU A 322 -12.27 -15.39 -1.52
N PHE A 323 -12.26 -14.15 -1.98
CA PHE A 323 -11.09 -13.55 -2.65
C PHE A 323 -9.89 -13.43 -1.70
N ALA A 324 -10.08 -12.96 -0.46
CA ALA A 324 -9.00 -12.81 0.50
C ALA A 324 -8.38 -14.16 0.90
N LEU A 325 -9.21 -15.17 1.17
CA LEU A 325 -8.79 -16.54 1.46
C LEU A 325 -8.06 -17.16 0.26
N SER A 326 -8.60 -17.01 -0.95
CA SER A 326 -7.94 -17.42 -2.18
C SER A 326 -6.55 -16.79 -2.32
N GLN A 327 -6.42 -15.47 -2.11
CA GLN A 327 -5.13 -14.80 -2.22
C GLN A 327 -4.16 -15.21 -1.11
N GLY A 328 -4.65 -15.60 0.07
CA GLY A 328 -3.85 -16.25 1.11
C GLY A 328 -3.23 -17.56 0.63
N LEU A 329 -4.05 -18.49 0.12
CA LEU A 329 -3.59 -19.78 -0.40
C LEU A 329 -2.68 -19.65 -1.63
N GLY A 330 -2.93 -18.67 -2.50
CA GLY A 330 -2.06 -18.40 -3.66
C GLY A 330 -0.67 -17.90 -3.26
N LEU A 331 -0.56 -17.11 -2.18
CA LEU A 331 0.72 -16.63 -1.63
C LEU A 331 1.33 -17.51 -0.54
N MET A 332 0.61 -18.53 -0.08
CA MET A 332 1.17 -19.69 0.57
C MET A 332 1.96 -20.57 -0.42
N SER A 333 1.52 -20.62 -1.69
CA SER A 333 2.15 -21.39 -2.76
C SER A 333 3.33 -20.68 -3.43
N TYR A 334 3.08 -19.57 -4.13
CA TYR A 334 4.06 -18.92 -5.03
C TYR A 334 5.47 -18.63 -4.45
N PRO A 335 5.63 -17.96 -3.29
CA PRO A 335 6.96 -17.64 -2.78
C PRO A 335 7.69 -18.88 -2.23
N THR A 336 6.93 -19.87 -1.75
CA THR A 336 7.48 -21.14 -1.26
C THR A 336 8.06 -21.97 -2.40
N VAL A 337 7.43 -21.95 -3.59
CA VAL A 337 7.98 -22.53 -4.82
C VAL A 337 9.35 -21.93 -5.16
N LEU A 338 9.52 -20.61 -5.06
CA LEU A 338 10.81 -19.96 -5.29
C LEU A 338 11.84 -20.24 -4.19
N MET A 339 11.41 -20.38 -2.94
CA MET A 339 12.28 -20.76 -1.81
C MET A 339 12.82 -22.19 -1.98
N LEU A 340 11.97 -23.15 -2.34
CA LEU A 340 12.38 -24.56 -2.45
C LEU A 340 13.11 -24.89 -3.74
N LEU A 341 12.97 -24.05 -4.79
CA LEU A 341 13.50 -24.35 -6.13
C LEU A 341 15.00 -24.71 -6.13
N PRO A 342 15.91 -23.97 -5.47
CA PRO A 342 17.33 -24.36 -5.47
C PRO A 342 17.61 -25.69 -4.77
N ALA A 343 16.81 -26.05 -3.76
CA ALA A 343 16.94 -27.31 -3.05
C ALA A 343 16.35 -28.49 -3.87
N LEU A 344 15.23 -28.29 -4.58
CA LEU A 344 14.68 -29.26 -5.54
C LEU A 344 15.64 -29.52 -6.70
N VAL A 345 16.23 -28.46 -7.27
CA VAL A 345 17.16 -28.56 -8.42
C VAL A 345 18.43 -29.29 -8.01
N THR A 346 18.99 -28.99 -6.83
CA THR A 346 20.21 -29.67 -6.34
C THR A 346 19.96 -31.09 -5.82
N GLU A 347 18.74 -31.43 -5.36
CA GLU A 347 18.32 -32.82 -5.12
C GLU A 347 18.41 -33.68 -6.38
N HIS A 348 18.11 -33.12 -7.55
CA HIS A 348 18.25 -33.80 -8.85
C HIS A 348 19.71 -33.81 -9.38
N GLY A 349 20.70 -33.52 -8.54
CA GLY A 349 22.12 -33.49 -8.92
C GLY A 349 22.50 -32.31 -9.84
N VAL A 350 21.62 -31.33 -10.03
CA VAL A 350 21.89 -30.18 -10.90
C VAL A 350 22.62 -29.09 -10.11
N SER A 351 23.76 -28.63 -10.64
CA SER A 351 24.65 -27.64 -10.05
C SER A 351 23.97 -26.34 -9.59
N ASP A 352 24.35 -25.83 -8.41
CA ASP A 352 23.89 -24.55 -7.81
C ASP A 352 23.82 -23.37 -8.80
N VAL A 353 24.80 -23.21 -9.71
CA VAL A 353 24.82 -22.16 -10.75
C VAL A 353 23.51 -22.16 -11.55
N LYS A 354 23.06 -23.35 -11.97
CA LYS A 354 21.86 -23.55 -12.79
C LYS A 354 20.59 -23.30 -11.98
N ALA A 355 20.59 -23.61 -10.69
CA ALA A 355 19.49 -23.26 -9.79
C ALA A 355 19.32 -21.73 -9.64
N ALA A 356 20.41 -20.99 -9.50
CA ALA A 356 20.39 -19.53 -9.48
C ALA A 356 19.90 -18.96 -10.82
N LEU A 357 20.36 -19.50 -11.95
CA LEU A 357 19.91 -19.10 -13.28
C LEU A 357 18.41 -19.39 -13.52
N LEU A 358 17.85 -20.47 -12.97
CA LEU A 358 16.40 -20.75 -13.04
C LEU A 358 15.58 -19.69 -12.27
N LEU A 359 16.02 -19.28 -11.07
CA LEU A 359 15.37 -18.17 -10.34
C LEU A 359 15.40 -16.87 -11.16
N SER A 360 16.54 -16.54 -11.76
CA SER A 360 16.71 -15.37 -12.64
C SER A 360 15.83 -15.45 -13.89
N LEU A 361 15.69 -16.63 -14.51
CA LEU A 361 14.82 -16.85 -15.66
C LEU A 361 13.35 -16.63 -15.32
N ILE A 362 12.88 -17.22 -14.21
CA ILE A 362 11.51 -16.99 -13.70
C ILE A 362 11.29 -15.49 -13.46
N ALA A 363 12.27 -14.80 -12.87
CA ALA A 363 12.17 -13.36 -12.60
C ALA A 363 12.08 -12.50 -13.87
N ILE A 364 12.87 -12.79 -14.91
CA ILE A 364 12.78 -12.09 -16.21
C ILE A 364 11.39 -12.32 -16.83
N VAL A 365 10.99 -13.58 -16.99
CA VAL A 365 9.74 -13.94 -17.69
C VAL A 365 8.53 -13.38 -16.95
N ASN A 366 8.50 -13.48 -15.62
CA ASN A 366 7.48 -12.86 -14.77
C ASN A 366 7.42 -11.34 -14.96
N THR A 367 8.57 -10.66 -15.01
CA THR A 367 8.63 -9.19 -15.20
C THR A 367 8.10 -8.76 -16.57
N ILE A 368 8.46 -9.47 -17.64
CA ILE A 368 7.95 -9.23 -19.00
C ILE A 368 6.44 -9.50 -19.04
N CYS A 369 5.99 -10.63 -18.52
CA CYS A 369 4.58 -11.03 -18.52
C CYS A 369 3.70 -10.14 -17.62
N CYS A 370 4.25 -9.57 -16.54
CA CYS A 370 3.57 -8.52 -15.77
C CYS A 370 3.21 -7.34 -16.68
N VAL A 371 4.17 -6.81 -17.44
CA VAL A 371 3.97 -5.68 -18.36
C VAL A 371 3.01 -6.04 -19.49
N VAL A 372 3.24 -7.16 -20.19
CA VAL A 372 2.40 -7.63 -21.31
C VAL A 372 0.96 -7.89 -20.85
N SER A 373 0.75 -8.46 -19.66
CA SER A 373 -0.60 -8.69 -19.11
C SER A 373 -1.38 -7.39 -18.91
N GLY A 374 -0.70 -6.28 -18.59
CA GLY A 374 -1.33 -4.96 -18.46
C GLY A 374 -1.99 -4.49 -19.74
N PHE A 375 -1.34 -4.70 -20.88
CA PHE A 375 -1.93 -4.42 -22.20
C PHE A 375 -3.05 -5.40 -22.54
N ILE A 376 -2.85 -6.71 -22.33
CA ILE A 376 -3.88 -7.73 -22.60
C ILE A 376 -5.16 -7.48 -21.80
N PHE A 377 -5.06 -7.15 -20.50
CA PHE A 377 -6.21 -6.86 -19.64
C PHE A 377 -6.84 -5.47 -19.88
N SER A 378 -6.25 -4.63 -20.74
CA SER A 378 -6.87 -3.39 -21.20
C SER A 378 -7.89 -3.61 -22.34
N ILE A 379 -7.73 -4.70 -23.12
CA ILE A 379 -8.58 -5.04 -24.26
C ILE A 379 -10.05 -5.18 -23.80
N PRO A 380 -11.04 -4.55 -24.46
CA PRO A 380 -12.42 -4.48 -23.96
C PRO A 380 -13.06 -5.83 -23.60
N PHE A 381 -12.80 -6.88 -24.40
CA PHE A 381 -13.26 -8.25 -24.13
C PHE A 381 -12.61 -8.85 -22.88
N VAL A 382 -11.28 -8.83 -22.80
CA VAL A 382 -10.53 -9.34 -21.63
C VAL A 382 -10.90 -8.56 -20.38
N ARG A 383 -10.99 -7.23 -20.45
CA ARG A 383 -11.41 -6.35 -19.35
C ARG A 383 -12.82 -6.68 -18.85
N ARG A 384 -13.79 -6.93 -19.75
CA ARG A 384 -15.16 -7.35 -19.38
C ARG A 384 -15.17 -8.67 -18.61
N HIS A 385 -14.19 -9.55 -18.86
CA HIS A 385 -14.09 -10.89 -18.27
C HIS A 385 -12.85 -11.09 -17.38
N ALA A 386 -12.20 -10.01 -16.92
CA ALA A 386 -10.90 -10.05 -16.25
C ALA A 386 -10.82 -11.03 -15.05
N PRO A 387 -11.86 -11.17 -14.19
CA PRO A 387 -11.84 -12.17 -13.13
C PRO A 387 -11.77 -13.63 -13.64
N ILE A 388 -12.31 -13.94 -14.82
CA ILE A 388 -12.25 -15.29 -15.42
C ILE A 388 -10.84 -15.57 -15.93
N PHE A 389 -10.26 -14.64 -16.70
CA PHE A 389 -8.88 -14.75 -17.19
C PHE A 389 -7.85 -14.85 -16.05
N PHE A 390 -8.09 -14.15 -14.94
CA PHE A 390 -7.28 -14.26 -13.74
C PHE A 390 -7.41 -15.61 -13.05
N THR A 391 -8.63 -16.15 -12.90
CA THR A 391 -8.85 -17.51 -12.39
C THR A 391 -8.14 -18.57 -13.23
N LEU A 392 -8.20 -18.44 -14.57
CA LEU A 392 -7.49 -19.32 -15.49
C LEU A 392 -5.96 -19.21 -15.33
N ALA A 393 -5.42 -17.99 -15.19
CA ALA A 393 -3.99 -17.80 -14.93
C ALA A 393 -3.55 -18.42 -13.59
N THR A 394 -4.36 -18.32 -12.53
CA THR A 394 -4.08 -18.99 -11.24
C THR A 394 -4.11 -20.52 -11.39
N LEU A 395 -5.06 -21.07 -12.16
CA LEU A 395 -5.13 -22.51 -12.43
C LEU A 395 -3.93 -23.01 -13.25
N MET A 396 -3.51 -22.26 -14.28
CA MET A 396 -2.30 -22.58 -15.05
C MET A 396 -1.03 -22.46 -14.18
N THR A 397 -0.99 -21.50 -13.26
CA THR A 397 0.10 -21.42 -12.25
C THR A 397 0.07 -22.61 -11.29
N ALA A 398 -1.11 -23.17 -10.96
CA ALA A 398 -1.20 -24.38 -10.13
C ALA A 398 -0.68 -25.62 -10.85
N LEU A 399 -1.01 -25.78 -12.14
CA LEU A 399 -0.45 -26.82 -13.01
C LEU A 399 1.08 -26.67 -13.13
N ALA A 400 1.58 -25.44 -13.25
CA ALA A 400 3.00 -25.06 -13.22
C ALA A 400 3.67 -25.23 -11.83
N THR A 401 2.93 -25.58 -10.78
CA THR A 401 3.48 -25.94 -9.47
C THR A 401 3.56 -27.44 -9.29
N PHE A 402 2.60 -28.20 -9.83
CA PHE A 402 2.63 -29.67 -9.81
C PHE A 402 3.71 -30.26 -10.72
N THR A 403 4.04 -29.59 -11.81
CA THR A 403 4.98 -30.08 -12.83
C THR A 403 6.41 -30.24 -12.28
N TRP A 404 6.88 -29.29 -11.45
CA TRP A 404 8.11 -29.42 -10.64
C TRP A 404 8.25 -30.74 -9.86
N SER A 405 7.15 -31.37 -9.42
CA SER A 405 7.20 -32.68 -8.74
C SER A 405 7.62 -33.84 -9.65
N PHE A 406 7.64 -33.64 -10.98
CA PHE A 406 7.91 -34.65 -12.00
C PHE A 406 9.06 -34.27 -12.95
N THR A 407 9.57 -33.02 -12.92
CA THR A 407 10.67 -32.57 -13.79
C THR A 407 12.03 -33.10 -13.32
N THR A 408 12.49 -34.22 -13.90
CA THR A 408 13.82 -34.79 -13.60
C THR A 408 14.95 -34.23 -14.46
N SER A 409 14.68 -33.86 -15.71
CA SER A 409 15.69 -33.28 -16.62
C SER A 409 15.70 -31.76 -16.56
N PHE A 410 16.90 -31.17 -16.56
CA PHE A 410 17.11 -29.71 -16.58
C PHE A 410 16.41 -29.02 -17.76
N GLY A 411 16.26 -29.68 -18.91
CA GLY A 411 15.51 -29.12 -20.05
C GLY A 411 14.02 -28.90 -19.73
N TYR A 412 13.39 -29.81 -19.00
CA TYR A 412 12.02 -29.64 -18.52
C TYR A 412 11.93 -28.61 -17.39
N MET A 413 12.91 -28.55 -16.49
CA MET A 413 12.98 -27.50 -15.46
C MET A 413 13.07 -26.07 -16.07
N VAL A 414 13.79 -25.91 -17.19
CA VAL A 414 13.86 -24.64 -17.92
C VAL A 414 12.51 -24.31 -18.58
N ALA A 415 11.85 -25.28 -19.22
CA ALA A 415 10.52 -25.08 -19.80
C ALA A 415 9.47 -24.71 -18.75
N ASP A 416 9.47 -25.40 -17.61
CA ASP A 416 8.53 -25.15 -16.50
C ASP A 416 8.82 -23.83 -15.78
N ALA A 417 10.10 -23.44 -15.62
CA ALA A 417 10.48 -22.09 -15.17
C ALA A 417 9.89 -20.98 -16.05
N VAL A 418 9.90 -21.14 -17.37
CA VAL A 418 9.24 -20.19 -18.29
C VAL A 418 7.72 -20.22 -18.10
N PHE A 419 7.11 -21.40 -18.10
CA PHE A 419 5.66 -21.57 -17.97
C PHE A 419 5.11 -21.00 -16.65
N PHE A 420 5.71 -21.36 -15.52
CA PHE A 420 5.45 -20.78 -14.20
C PHE A 420 5.67 -19.26 -14.18
N GLY A 421 6.75 -18.77 -14.79
CA GLY A 421 7.06 -17.35 -14.91
C GLY A 421 5.97 -16.56 -15.65
N VAL A 422 5.45 -17.09 -16.77
CA VAL A 422 4.38 -16.46 -17.55
C VAL A 422 3.11 -16.28 -16.71
N PHE A 423 2.57 -17.36 -16.15
CA PHE A 423 1.27 -17.31 -15.49
C PHE A 423 1.33 -16.64 -14.11
N SER A 424 2.40 -16.85 -13.34
CA SER A 424 2.58 -16.15 -12.06
C SER A 424 2.70 -14.63 -12.24
N GLY A 425 3.32 -14.15 -13.33
CA GLY A 425 3.36 -12.73 -13.67
C GLY A 425 1.96 -12.11 -13.89
N VAL A 426 1.06 -12.83 -14.58
CA VAL A 426 -0.34 -12.41 -14.74
C VAL A 426 -1.05 -12.34 -13.37
N VAL A 427 -0.86 -13.36 -12.51
CA VAL A 427 -1.47 -13.47 -11.17
C VAL A 427 -0.92 -12.43 -10.17
N ILE A 428 0.28 -11.90 -10.40
CA ILE A 428 0.86 -10.79 -9.65
C ILE A 428 0.29 -9.46 -10.15
N ALA A 429 0.43 -9.17 -11.45
CA ALA A 429 0.08 -7.87 -12.02
C ALA A 429 -1.43 -7.56 -11.96
N GLN A 430 -2.30 -8.55 -12.23
CA GLN A 430 -3.74 -8.31 -12.39
C GLN A 430 -4.55 -8.42 -11.09
N ARG A 431 -3.92 -8.72 -9.95
CA ARG A 431 -4.58 -8.89 -8.66
C ARG A 431 -5.37 -7.66 -8.20
N THR A 432 -4.75 -6.48 -8.28
CA THR A 432 -5.40 -5.20 -7.95
C THR A 432 -6.47 -4.83 -8.97
N ASN A 433 -6.26 -5.10 -10.26
CA ASN A 433 -7.25 -4.90 -11.32
C ASN A 433 -8.53 -5.73 -11.04
N VAL A 434 -8.38 -7.03 -10.73
CA VAL A 434 -9.50 -7.90 -10.36
C VAL A 434 -10.17 -7.48 -9.07
N LEU A 435 -9.41 -7.08 -8.03
CA LEU A 435 -9.97 -6.57 -6.77
C LEU A 435 -10.80 -5.28 -6.98
N CYS A 436 -10.30 -4.34 -7.79
CA CYS A 436 -11.05 -3.17 -8.25
C CYS A 436 -12.33 -3.59 -8.99
N HIS A 437 -12.21 -4.53 -9.92
CA HIS A 437 -13.34 -5.05 -10.67
C HIS A 437 -14.39 -5.67 -9.75
N LEU A 438 -14.01 -6.47 -8.74
CA LEU A 438 -14.92 -7.18 -7.83
C LEU A 438 -15.67 -6.23 -6.89
N LEU A 439 -14.97 -5.30 -6.23
CA LEU A 439 -15.50 -4.54 -5.08
C LEU A 439 -15.72 -3.04 -5.32
N GLY A 440 -15.22 -2.51 -6.43
CA GLY A 440 -15.26 -1.07 -6.76
C GLY A 440 -14.10 -0.28 -6.14
N VAL A 441 -13.68 0.78 -6.84
CA VAL A 441 -12.47 1.56 -6.52
C VAL A 441 -12.53 2.22 -5.14
N VAL A 442 -13.72 2.69 -4.73
CA VAL A 442 -13.94 3.41 -3.45
C VAL A 442 -13.50 2.60 -2.22
N LYS A 443 -13.50 1.27 -2.29
CA LYS A 443 -13.16 0.38 -1.15
C LYS A 443 -11.79 -0.28 -1.27
N LEU A 444 -11.01 0.08 -2.30
CA LEU A 444 -9.74 -0.56 -2.67
C LEU A 444 -8.68 -0.50 -1.57
N SER A 445 -8.43 0.66 -0.96
CA SER A 445 -7.31 0.81 -0.01
C SER A 445 -7.48 -0.07 1.23
N SER A 446 -8.70 -0.16 1.75
CA SER A 446 -9.02 -1.06 2.87
C SER A 446 -8.99 -2.53 2.45
N SER A 447 -9.68 -2.88 1.35
CA SER A 447 -9.72 -4.28 0.90
C SER A 447 -8.33 -4.83 0.56
N LEU A 448 -7.48 -4.03 -0.09
CA LEU A 448 -6.10 -4.42 -0.41
C LEU A 448 -5.27 -4.66 0.86
N GLY A 449 -5.36 -3.76 1.85
CA GLY A 449 -4.68 -3.91 3.14
C GLY A 449 -5.07 -5.18 3.90
N MET A 450 -6.38 -5.47 4.00
CA MET A 450 -6.87 -6.72 4.59
C MET A 450 -6.47 -7.95 3.78
N THR A 451 -6.48 -7.88 2.44
CA THR A 451 -6.04 -9.00 1.60
C THR A 451 -4.54 -9.27 1.81
N VAL A 452 -3.72 -8.22 2.00
CA VAL A 452 -2.27 -8.34 2.30
C VAL A 452 -2.03 -8.94 3.70
N PHE A 453 -2.85 -8.62 4.69
CA PHE A 453 -2.79 -9.27 6.00
C PHE A 453 -3.00 -10.80 5.90
N VAL A 454 -4.02 -11.24 5.15
CA VAL A 454 -4.26 -12.69 4.91
C VAL A 454 -3.12 -13.34 4.10
N GLN A 455 -2.53 -12.62 3.14
CA GLN A 455 -1.33 -13.08 2.42
C GLN A 455 -0.15 -13.32 3.36
N GLY A 456 0.06 -12.46 4.37
CA GLY A 456 1.11 -12.64 5.38
C GLY A 456 0.98 -13.93 6.19
N LEU A 457 -0.25 -14.34 6.54
CA LEU A 457 -0.53 -15.62 7.21
C LEU A 457 -0.23 -16.82 6.30
N GLY A 458 -0.59 -16.74 5.01
CA GLY A 458 -0.26 -17.78 4.03
C GLY A 458 1.24 -17.93 3.82
N MET A 459 1.97 -16.81 3.73
CA MET A 459 3.42 -16.75 3.57
C MET A 459 4.21 -17.30 4.77
N PHE A 460 3.61 -17.32 5.96
CA PHE A 460 4.14 -18.02 7.12
C PHE A 460 3.93 -19.54 7.02
N ALA A 461 2.68 -19.96 6.80
CA ALA A 461 2.29 -21.36 6.86
C ALA A 461 2.85 -22.22 5.69
N GLY A 462 2.96 -21.65 4.49
CA GLY A 462 3.39 -22.36 3.28
C GLY A 462 4.79 -22.96 3.39
N PRO A 463 5.82 -22.13 3.68
CA PRO A 463 7.19 -22.60 3.92
C PRO A 463 7.28 -23.67 5.00
N ILE A 464 6.63 -23.46 6.14
CA ILE A 464 6.71 -24.38 7.29
C ILE A 464 6.11 -25.75 6.94
N ALA A 465 4.90 -25.78 6.37
CA ALA A 465 4.24 -27.04 6.00
C ALA A 465 4.95 -27.76 4.84
N ALA A 466 5.46 -27.02 3.85
CA ALA A 466 6.22 -27.61 2.75
C ALA A 466 7.59 -28.16 3.21
N GLY A 467 8.23 -27.51 4.20
CA GLY A 467 9.43 -28.01 4.88
C GLY A 467 9.15 -29.26 5.74
N ALA A 468 8.01 -29.30 6.43
CA ALA A 468 7.61 -30.47 7.22
C ALA A 468 7.32 -31.70 6.35
N LEU A 469 6.71 -31.50 5.18
CA LEU A 469 6.54 -32.55 4.18
C LEU A 469 7.88 -33.07 3.66
N ARG A 470 8.89 -32.20 3.49
CA ARG A 470 10.26 -32.64 3.15
C ARG A 470 10.88 -33.47 4.28
N ASP A 471 10.81 -32.98 5.51
CA ASP A 471 11.40 -33.66 6.67
C ASP A 471 10.76 -35.03 6.94
N TYR A 472 9.46 -35.18 6.67
CA TYR A 472 8.75 -36.46 6.82
C TYR A 472 8.94 -37.44 5.65
N THR A 473 8.98 -36.95 4.40
CA THR A 473 8.99 -37.81 3.20
C THR A 473 10.37 -37.97 2.54
N GLY A 474 11.37 -37.24 3.01
CA GLY A 474 12.74 -37.29 2.48
C GLY A 474 12.95 -36.66 1.11
N THR A 475 11.90 -36.17 0.41
CA THR A 475 11.97 -35.57 -0.94
C THR A 475 11.15 -34.28 -1.03
N TYR A 476 11.41 -33.40 -2.00
CA TYR A 476 10.56 -32.21 -2.22
C TYR A 476 9.29 -32.48 -3.04
N VAL A 477 9.15 -33.67 -3.63
CA VAL A 477 8.02 -34.06 -4.51
C VAL A 477 6.66 -33.77 -3.84
N MET A 478 6.49 -34.20 -2.59
CA MET A 478 5.27 -34.00 -1.81
C MET A 478 5.06 -32.55 -1.37
N SER A 479 6.15 -31.82 -1.10
CA SER A 479 6.10 -30.37 -0.84
C SER A 479 5.50 -29.61 -2.03
N TYR A 480 5.90 -29.94 -3.26
CA TYR A 480 5.36 -29.31 -4.47
C TYR A 480 3.93 -29.75 -4.80
N ILE A 481 3.56 -31.02 -4.59
CA ILE A 481 2.16 -31.48 -4.70
C ILE A 481 1.24 -30.70 -3.75
N PHE A 482 1.68 -30.47 -2.51
CA PHE A 482 0.97 -29.65 -1.54
C PHE A 482 0.82 -28.20 -1.99
N LEU A 483 1.90 -27.55 -2.45
CA LEU A 483 1.86 -26.16 -2.94
C LEU A 483 1.00 -26.00 -4.21
N GLY A 484 0.98 -27.00 -5.09
CA GLY A 484 0.09 -27.07 -6.26
C GLY A 484 -1.38 -27.24 -5.86
N SER A 485 -1.63 -28.04 -4.82
CA SER A 485 -2.97 -28.23 -4.24
C SER A 485 -3.50 -26.93 -3.60
N CYS A 486 -2.66 -26.20 -2.86
CA CYS A 486 -3.01 -24.87 -2.33
C CYS A 486 -3.33 -23.86 -3.44
N MET A 487 -2.56 -23.84 -4.53
CA MET A 487 -2.82 -22.96 -5.68
C MET A 487 -4.10 -23.38 -6.44
N SER A 488 -4.38 -24.68 -6.53
CA SER A 488 -5.62 -25.20 -7.14
C SER A 488 -6.86 -24.81 -6.33
N LEU A 489 -6.79 -24.92 -5.00
CA LEU A 489 -7.85 -24.45 -4.10
C LEU A 489 -8.01 -22.92 -4.17
N SER A 490 -6.90 -22.18 -4.31
CA SER A 490 -6.92 -20.73 -4.59
C SER A 490 -7.71 -20.42 -5.87
N ALA A 491 -7.45 -21.14 -6.97
CA ALA A 491 -8.18 -20.99 -8.24
C ALA A 491 -9.67 -21.37 -8.10
N LEU A 492 -10.00 -22.46 -7.41
CA LEU A 492 -11.39 -22.88 -7.16
C LEU A 492 -12.18 -21.81 -6.38
N LEU A 493 -11.58 -21.21 -5.36
CA LEU A 493 -12.19 -20.12 -4.61
C LEU A 493 -12.38 -18.85 -5.46
N LEU A 494 -11.50 -18.56 -6.43
CA LEU A 494 -11.74 -17.48 -7.40
C LEU A 494 -12.91 -17.82 -8.32
N LEU A 495 -13.00 -19.05 -8.83
CA LEU A 495 -14.12 -19.49 -9.67
C LEU A 495 -15.47 -19.32 -8.93
N ILE A 496 -15.56 -19.77 -7.68
CA ILE A 496 -16.74 -19.58 -6.82
C ILE A 496 -17.02 -18.08 -6.60
N THR A 497 -15.99 -17.26 -6.38
CA THR A 497 -16.12 -15.79 -6.24
C THR A 497 -16.71 -15.15 -7.49
N VAL A 498 -16.32 -15.61 -8.68
CA VAL A 498 -16.84 -15.14 -9.97
C VAL A 498 -18.30 -15.57 -10.18
N ILE A 499 -18.62 -16.85 -9.92
CA ILE A 499 -19.98 -17.39 -10.07
C ILE A 499 -20.97 -16.70 -9.13
N LEU A 500 -20.63 -16.57 -7.84
CA LEU A 500 -21.47 -15.85 -6.87
C LEU A 500 -21.69 -14.39 -7.28
N ARG A 501 -20.68 -13.74 -7.86
CA ARG A 501 -20.81 -12.38 -8.36
C ARG A 501 -21.70 -12.27 -9.61
N ALA A 502 -21.64 -13.24 -10.52
CA ALA A 502 -22.52 -13.31 -11.68
C ALA A 502 -23.98 -13.48 -11.25
N ARG A 503 -24.26 -14.45 -10.37
CA ARG A 503 -25.60 -14.69 -9.81
C ARG A 503 -26.16 -13.44 -9.14
N ASN A 504 -25.37 -12.81 -8.26
CA ASN A 504 -25.81 -11.61 -7.54
C ASN A 504 -26.12 -10.43 -8.49
N ARG A 505 -25.48 -10.33 -9.67
CA ARG A 505 -25.84 -9.33 -10.68
C ARG A 505 -27.20 -9.63 -11.33
N GLN A 506 -27.46 -10.89 -11.68
CA GLN A 506 -28.74 -11.29 -12.28
C GLN A 506 -29.91 -11.06 -11.31
N SER A 507 -29.75 -11.38 -10.03
CA SER A 507 -30.78 -11.10 -9.00
C SER A 507 -31.11 -9.61 -8.84
N PHE A 508 -30.19 -8.69 -9.17
CA PHE A 508 -30.48 -7.25 -9.20
C PHE A 508 -31.18 -6.79 -10.48
N THR A 509 -31.08 -7.56 -11.58
CA THR A 509 -31.70 -7.19 -12.89
C THR A 509 -33.09 -7.81 -13.08
N ILE A 510 -33.45 -8.80 -12.24
CA ILE A 510 -34.78 -9.45 -12.24
C ILE A 510 -35.75 -8.71 -11.28
N ASN A 511 -35.21 -7.92 -10.34
CA ASN A 511 -35.97 -7.20 -9.32
C ASN A 511 -35.94 -5.66 -9.56
N SER A 512 -35.77 -5.23 -10.82
CA SER A 512 -35.63 -3.83 -11.26
C SER A 512 -36.38 -3.57 -12.55
#